data_AF-A0A7C4UKC6-F1
#
_entry.id   AF-A0A7C4UKC6-F1
#
_cell.length_a   1.000
_cell.length_b   1.000
_cell.length_c   1.000
_cell.angle_alpha   90.00
_cell.angle_beta   90.00
_cell.angle_gamma   90.00
#
_symmetry.space_group_name_H-M   'P 1'
#
loop_
_entity.id
_entity.type
_entity.pdbx_description
1 polymer ?
#
loop_
_entity_poly.entity_id
_entity_poly.type
_entity_poly.pdbx_seq_one_letter_code
_entity_poly.pdbx_strand_id
1 'polypeptide(L)' 'MITSNQNPKIKLARSLMGRAKERREAGMFVVEGVRLVEEAVKGGWRLETILFD' A
#
# COMPACT_ATOMS: atom_id res chain seq x y z
N MET A 1 -0.18 1.76 16.51
CA MET A 1 1.27 2.07 16.53
C MET A 1 2.05 0.86 16.02
N ILE A 2 2.81 1.03 14.92
CA ILE A 2 3.73 0.00 14.41
C ILE A 2 5.12 0.36 14.94
N THR A 3 5.72 -0.52 15.74
CA THR A 3 7.01 -0.27 16.41
C THR A 3 8.18 -1.06 15.83
N SER A 4 7.91 -1.98 14.90
CA SER A 4 8.92 -2.87 14.33
C SER A 4 8.97 -2.78 12.81
N ASN A 5 10.17 -2.54 12.28
CA ASN A 5 10.47 -2.59 10.85
C ASN A 5 10.34 -4.02 10.26
N GLN A 6 10.28 -5.04 11.12
CA GLN A 6 10.05 -6.42 10.68
C GLN A 6 8.57 -6.75 10.51
N ASN A 7 7.66 -5.80 10.78
CA ASN A 7 6.22 -5.99 10.61
C ASN A 7 5.88 -6.45 9.18
N PRO A 8 5.12 -7.55 9.00
CA PRO A 8 4.78 -8.07 7.69
C PRO A 8 4.11 -7.06 6.74
N LYS A 9 3.24 -6.17 7.26
CA LYS A 9 2.57 -5.14 6.45
C LYS A 9 3.56 -4.09 5.94
N ILE A 10 4.54 -3.71 6.75
CA ILE A 10 5.60 -2.78 6.33
C ILE A 10 6.52 -3.43 5.28
N LYS A 11 6.86 -4.71 5.45
CA LYS A 11 7.62 -5.46 4.44
C LYS A 11 6.88 -5.57 3.10
N LEU A 12 5.56 -5.78 3.15
CA LEU A 12 4.70 -5.81 1.97
C LEU A 12 4.63 -4.44 1.29
N ALA A 13 4.45 -3.35 2.04
CA ALA A 13 4.43 -2.01 1.45
C ALA A 13 5.75 -1.71 0.71
N ARG A 14 6.91 -1.98 1.33
CA ARG A 14 8.24 -1.79 0.72
C ARG A 14 8.44 -2.67 -0.52
N SER A 15 7.96 -3.92 -0.47
CA SER A 15 7.93 -4.85 -1.60
C SER A 15 7.23 -4.25 -2.83
N LEU A 16 5.98 -3.81 -2.63
CA LEU A 16 5.13 -3.29 -3.69
C LEU A 16 5.69 -2.00 -4.30
N MET A 17 6.35 -1.15 -3.52
CA MET A 17 7.03 0.04 -4.04
C MET A 17 8.21 -0.30 -4.95
N GLY A 18 9.07 -1.24 -4.53
CA GLY A 18 10.35 -1.50 -5.21
C GLY A 18 10.30 -2.51 -6.36
N ARG A 19 9.31 -3.42 -6.40
CA ARG A 19 9.38 -4.61 -7.26
C ARG A 19 8.12 -4.80 -8.12
N ALA A 20 8.26 -4.63 -9.43
CA ALA A 20 7.16 -4.79 -10.38
C ALA A 20 6.59 -6.22 -10.42
N LYS A 21 7.46 -7.24 -10.28
CA LYS A 21 7.04 -8.64 -10.18
C LYS A 21 6.07 -8.84 -9.02
N GLU A 22 6.39 -8.30 -7.85
CA GLU A 22 5.55 -8.46 -6.65
C GLU A 22 4.23 -7.72 -6.75
N ARG A 23 4.19 -6.55 -7.40
CA ARG A 23 2.91 -5.88 -7.69
C ARG A 23 2.00 -6.74 -8.56
N ARG A 24 2.56 -7.41 -9.57
CA ARG A 24 1.81 -8.29 -10.47
C ARG A 24 1.32 -9.53 -9.74
N GLU A 25 2.17 -10.18 -8.96
CA GLU A 25 1.81 -11.39 -8.19
C GLU A 25 0.78 -11.08 -7.10
N ALA A 26 0.91 -9.94 -6.43
CA ALA A 26 0.00 -9.54 -5.37
C ALA A 26 -1.30 -8.89 -5.89
N GLY A 27 -1.34 -8.44 -7.16
CA GLY A 27 -2.46 -7.68 -7.72
C GLY A 27 -2.66 -6.32 -7.04
N MET A 28 -1.61 -5.75 -6.46
CA MET A 28 -1.68 -4.55 -5.62
C MET A 28 -0.54 -3.57 -5.93
N PHE A 29 -0.74 -2.31 -5.57
CA PHE A 29 0.29 -1.27 -5.60
C PHE A 29 0.05 -0.27 -4.46
N VAL A 30 1.05 0.57 -4.19
CA VAL A 30 0.98 1.59 -3.14
C VAL A 30 0.54 2.91 -3.75
N VAL A 31 -0.35 3.60 -3.06
CA VAL A 31 -0.78 4.97 -3.36
C VAL A 31 -0.34 5.86 -2.20
N GLU A 32 0.30 6.99 -2.49
CA GLU A 32 0.79 7.93 -1.49
C GLU A 32 0.14 9.31 -1.65
N GLY A 33 -0.20 9.95 -0.53
CA GLY A 33 -0.81 11.28 -0.48
C GLY A 33 -2.34 11.27 -0.43
N VAL A 34 -2.90 12.12 0.43
CA VAL A 34 -4.34 12.18 0.76
C VAL A 34 -5.19 12.31 -0.50
N ARG A 35 -4.85 13.24 -1.41
CA ARG A 35 -5.62 13.47 -2.64
C ARG A 35 -5.69 12.23 -3.53
N LEU A 36 -4.60 11.47 -3.68
CA LEU A 36 -4.62 10.27 -4.52
C LEU A 36 -5.43 9.14 -3.86
N VAL A 37 -5.37 9.03 -2.54
CA VAL A 37 -6.21 8.09 -1.78
C VAL A 37 -7.69 8.44 -1.91
N GLU A 38 -8.04 9.72 -1.82
CA GLU A 38 -9.42 10.20 -2.04
C GLU A 38 -9.94 9.83 -3.44
N GLU A 39 -9.14 10.05 -4.49
CA GLU A 39 -9.53 9.68 -5.86
C GLU A 39 -9.66 8.16 -6.02
N ALA A 40 -8.81 7.35 -5.39
CA ALA A 40 -8.95 5.90 -5.38
C ALA A 40 -10.27 5.46 -4.72
N VAL A 41 -10.64 6.07 -3.58
CA VAL A 41 -11.91 5.80 -2.90
C VAL A 41 -13.10 6.21 -3.77
N LYS A 42 -13.09 7.42 -4.35
CA LYS A 42 -14.15 7.89 -5.26
C LYS A 42 -14.28 7.00 -6.50
N GLY A 43 -13.17 6.48 -7.00
CA GLY A 43 -13.13 5.54 -8.13
C GLY A 43 -13.57 4.12 -7.77
N GLY A 44 -13.96 3.84 -6.51
CA GLY A 44 -14.40 2.51 -6.08
C GLY A 44 -13.28 1.48 -5.96
N TRP A 45 -12.01 1.92 -5.83
CA TRP A 45 -10.90 1.00 -5.66
C TRP A 45 -10.93 0.39 -4.25
N ARG A 46 -10.69 -0.91 -4.17
CA ARG A 46 -10.59 -1.62 -2.89
C ARG A 46 -9.27 -1.28 -2.20
N LEU A 47 -9.34 -0.79 -0.97
CA LEU A 47 -8.18 -0.54 -0.12
C LEU A 47 -7.92 -1.74 0.80
N GLU A 48 -6.77 -2.41 0.66
CA GLU A 48 -6.42 -3.57 1.50
C GLU A 48 -5.72 -3.19 2.80
N THR A 49 -4.94 -2.09 2.80
CA THR A 49 -4.24 -1.60 3.99
C THR A 49 -4.02 -0.09 3.86
N ILE A 50 -4.33 0.63 4.94
CA ILE A 50 -4.06 2.07 5.07
C ILE A 50 -3.02 2.24 6.18
N LEU A 51 -1.98 3.04 5.90
CA LEU A 51 -0.93 3.41 6.86
C LEU A 51 -0.98 4.93 7.03
N PHE A 52 -1.01 5.38 8.28
CA PHE A 52 -1.08 6.79 8.68
C PHE A 52 -0.37 6.96 10.04
N ASP A 53 -0.04 8.20 10.39
CA ASP A 53 0.58 8.56 11.67
C ASP A 53 -0.43 8.86 12.79
#